data_AF-A0A9X2IPT8-F1
#
_entry.id   AF-A0A9X2IPT8-F1
#
_cell.length_a   1.000
_cell.length_b   1.000
_cell.length_c   1.000
_cell.angle_alpha   90.00
_cell.angle_beta   90.00
_cell.angle_gamma   90.00
#
_symmetry.space_group_name_H-M   'P 1'
#
loop_
_entity.id
_entity.type
_entity.pdbx_description
1 polymer ?
#
loop_
_entity_poly.entity_id
_entity_poly.type
_entity_poly.pdbx_seq_one_letter_code
_entity_poly.pdbx_strand_id
1 'polypeptide(L)'
;MFTAEFQDGTTISLLEGWQLAELKKLRREQDFYCRSCKEPLLLKLGGKRQWHFAHRTKSVCKAMLEAETPYHLEGKKQLYYWLKGHSLDVGLEVYLPLIHQRPDLLVRYQQRLYAIEFQCSPIPVSLIAKRSRGYHEVGISPIWLLGGNRLKRQRSFTYSIQAFEWHAFRHYPPDNLSLSYYCPEQQSFVFLQHITPISATRSLATLQQSPLQATQPADLFQQPAQVPTVKQKWLEIKKHWRYQHPFSYRSRLEAYFLQLLYRYSLSRNLFPVEAGWPSPHYYYFEAPPYYWQTFLLLECLEHQPLSNTFTLQMVSRCIQPYMLNGLFSRRQIHEEAGWIQAVKGYLSWLCQIGYLEQAGVERFKRARNIVIPRTIEEAFRLDAAYGRKCFKLEDEAENSGDNKGINSKKANI
;
A
#
# COMPACT_ATOMS: atom_id res chain seq x y z
N MET A 1 24.55 1.52 -10.26
CA MET A 1 24.38 0.13 -10.70
C MET A 1 25.65 -0.67 -10.47
N PHE A 2 25.55 -1.98 -10.33
CA PHE A 2 26.67 -2.88 -10.04
C PHE A 2 27.15 -3.67 -11.25
N THR A 3 26.37 -3.74 -12.31
CA THR A 3 26.70 -4.48 -13.52
C THR A 3 26.93 -3.56 -14.71
N ALA A 4 27.81 -4.00 -15.61
CA ALA A 4 28.04 -3.38 -16.91
C ALA A 4 28.37 -4.44 -17.96
N GLU A 5 28.37 -4.04 -19.22
CA GLU A 5 28.76 -4.86 -20.37
C GLU A 5 30.08 -4.33 -20.93
N PHE A 6 30.98 -5.23 -21.31
CA PHE A 6 32.16 -4.90 -22.11
C PHE A 6 31.78 -4.76 -23.60
N GLN A 7 32.72 -4.32 -24.43
CA GLN A 7 32.49 -4.16 -25.87
C GLN A 7 32.18 -5.48 -26.59
N ASP A 8 32.70 -6.60 -26.07
CA ASP A 8 32.47 -7.95 -26.60
C ASP A 8 31.14 -8.58 -26.13
N GLY A 9 30.34 -7.86 -25.34
CA GLY A 9 29.06 -8.32 -24.81
C GLY A 9 29.15 -9.08 -23.47
N THR A 10 30.36 -9.35 -22.96
CA THR A 10 30.53 -10.02 -21.67
C THR A 10 30.12 -9.10 -20.52
N THR A 11 29.52 -9.66 -19.46
CA THR A 11 29.01 -8.89 -18.32
C THR A 11 29.98 -8.92 -17.15
N ILE A 12 30.22 -7.77 -16.54
CA ILE A 12 30.97 -7.62 -15.28
C ILE A 12 30.02 -7.26 -14.15
N SER A 13 30.20 -7.87 -12.98
CA SER A 13 29.53 -7.50 -11.73
C SER A 13 30.54 -7.07 -10.67
N LEU A 14 30.34 -5.89 -10.09
CA LEU A 14 31.20 -5.37 -9.02
C LEU A 14 31.00 -6.09 -7.67
N LEU A 15 30.06 -7.03 -7.58
CA LEU A 15 29.81 -7.84 -6.38
C LEU A 15 30.53 -9.21 -6.40
N GLU A 16 31.41 -9.46 -7.37
CA GLU A 16 32.14 -10.73 -7.55
C GLU A 16 33.52 -10.77 -6.87
N GLY A 17 33.74 -9.98 -5.81
CA GLY A 17 34.96 -10.09 -4.99
C GLY A 17 36.23 -9.46 -5.58
N TRP A 18 36.09 -8.47 -6.47
CA TRP A 18 37.20 -7.77 -7.12
C TRP A 18 38.16 -7.07 -6.15
N GLN A 19 39.44 -7.03 -6.50
CA GLN A 19 40.43 -6.18 -5.86
C GLN A 19 40.50 -4.80 -6.52
N LEU A 20 40.86 -3.76 -5.73
CA LEU A 20 40.95 -2.39 -6.24
C LEU A 20 41.98 -2.23 -7.37
N ALA A 21 43.09 -2.98 -7.33
CA ALA A 21 44.12 -2.93 -8.36
C ALA A 21 43.61 -3.44 -9.72
N GLU A 22 42.83 -4.54 -9.70
CA GLU A 22 42.22 -5.14 -10.90
C GLU A 22 41.22 -4.18 -11.54
N LEU A 23 40.31 -3.61 -10.75
CA LEU A 23 39.35 -2.63 -11.26
C LEU A 23 40.01 -1.34 -11.75
N LYS A 24 41.12 -0.92 -11.14
CA LYS A 24 41.91 0.22 -11.64
C LYS A 24 42.53 -0.08 -13.00
N LYS A 25 43.02 -1.31 -13.21
CA LYS A 25 43.55 -1.79 -14.48
C LYS A 25 42.44 -1.85 -15.54
N LEU A 26 41.33 -2.53 -15.26
CA LEU A 26 40.17 -2.62 -16.15
C LEU A 26 39.66 -1.25 -16.58
N ARG A 27 39.56 -0.29 -15.67
CA ARG A 27 39.13 1.09 -15.99
C ARG A 27 40.03 1.82 -16.99
N ARG A 28 41.30 1.42 -17.13
CA ARG A 28 42.24 2.01 -18.10
C ARG A 28 42.20 1.29 -19.44
N GLU A 29 41.88 0.00 -19.43
CA GLU A 29 42.01 -0.89 -20.58
C GLU A 29 40.69 -1.17 -21.29
N GLN A 30 39.56 -0.98 -20.60
CA GLN A 30 38.24 -1.40 -21.08
C GLN A 30 37.22 -0.26 -20.96
N ASP A 31 36.34 -0.21 -21.95
CA ASP A 31 35.12 0.60 -21.90
C ASP A 31 33.95 -0.23 -21.36
N PHE A 32 33.06 0.44 -20.63
CA PHE A 32 31.89 -0.18 -20.01
C PHE A 32 30.63 0.43 -20.60
N TYR A 33 29.63 -0.42 -20.86
CA TYR A 33 28.37 -0.03 -21.47
C TYR A 33 27.19 -0.48 -20.62
N CYS A 34 26.12 0.31 -20.66
CA CYS A 34 24.88 -0.04 -19.99
C CYS A 34 24.15 -1.13 -20.76
N ARG A 35 23.83 -2.25 -20.10
CA ARG A 35 23.10 -3.36 -20.72
C ARG A 35 21.73 -2.97 -21.28
N SER A 36 21.12 -1.93 -20.72
CA SER A 36 19.76 -1.51 -21.06
C SER A 36 19.69 -0.46 -22.18
N CYS A 37 20.58 0.54 -22.18
CA CYS A 37 20.57 1.62 -23.18
C CYS A 37 21.80 1.64 -24.09
N LYS A 38 22.78 0.77 -23.83
CA LYS A 38 24.07 0.67 -24.54
C LYS A 38 24.92 1.95 -24.49
N GLU A 39 24.55 2.93 -23.67
CA GLU A 39 25.36 4.13 -23.46
C GLU A 39 26.61 3.84 -22.59
N PRO A 40 27.71 4.58 -22.78
CA PRO A 40 28.92 4.42 -21.99
C PRO A 40 28.73 4.72 -20.50
N LEU A 41 29.37 3.92 -19.65
CA LEU A 41 29.39 4.01 -18.20
C LEU A 41 30.77 4.40 -17.67
N LEU A 42 30.78 5.01 -16.49
CA LEU A 42 31.98 5.34 -15.74
C LEU A 42 32.09 4.42 -14.52
N LEU A 43 33.21 3.70 -14.41
CA LEU A 43 33.54 2.92 -13.22
C LEU A 43 34.03 3.85 -12.10
N LYS A 44 33.21 4.01 -11.05
CA LYS A 44 33.49 4.85 -9.89
C LYS A 44 34.09 4.00 -8.75
N LEU A 45 35.38 4.18 -8.50
CA LEU A 45 36.14 3.47 -7.46
C LEU A 45 36.46 4.41 -6.28
N GLY A 46 35.41 4.94 -5.63
CA GLY A 46 35.58 5.81 -4.47
C GLY A 46 36.16 5.04 -3.26
N GLY A 47 36.92 5.72 -2.40
CA GLY A 47 37.48 5.11 -1.18
C GLY A 47 36.50 4.93 -0.03
N LYS A 48 35.46 5.80 0.04
CA LYS A 48 34.39 5.74 1.06
C LYS A 48 33.05 5.26 0.52
N ARG A 49 32.81 5.44 -0.79
CA ARG A 49 31.55 5.09 -1.44
C ARG A 49 31.70 3.73 -2.11
N GLN A 50 30.66 2.91 -2.01
CA GLN A 50 30.59 1.62 -2.70
C GLN A 50 30.93 1.78 -4.19
N TRP A 51 31.73 0.86 -4.72
CA TRP A 51 32.07 0.85 -6.15
C TRP A 51 30.83 0.59 -6.99
N HIS A 52 30.66 1.40 -8.03
CA HIS A 52 29.49 1.32 -8.90
C HIS A 52 29.81 1.84 -10.29
N PHE A 53 28.99 1.45 -11.25
CA PHE A 53 28.93 2.10 -12.55
C PHE A 53 27.90 3.24 -12.53
N ALA A 54 28.24 4.34 -13.19
CA ALA A 54 27.38 5.51 -13.36
C ALA A 54 27.35 5.95 -14.82
N HIS A 55 26.17 6.32 -15.33
CA HIS A 55 26.09 6.97 -16.64
C HIS A 55 26.80 8.33 -16.62
N ARG A 56 27.24 8.79 -17.79
CA ARG A 56 27.76 10.16 -17.96
C ARG A 56 26.62 11.17 -17.75
N THR A 57 26.96 12.38 -17.31
CA THR A 57 25.99 13.45 -17.11
C THR A 57 25.20 13.67 -18.41
N LYS A 58 23.85 13.70 -18.33
CA LYS A 58 22.87 13.85 -19.44
C LYS A 58 22.46 12.59 -20.22
N SER A 59 23.00 11.41 -19.93
CA SER A 59 22.51 10.14 -20.49
C SER A 59 21.10 9.81 -19.97
N VAL A 60 20.19 9.37 -20.86
CA VAL A 60 18.79 9.06 -20.51
C VAL A 60 18.53 7.56 -20.66
N CYS A 61 18.67 6.82 -19.56
CA CYS A 61 18.39 5.39 -19.52
C CYS A 61 16.93 5.12 -19.11
N LYS A 62 16.09 4.70 -20.07
CA LYS A 62 14.66 4.37 -19.81
C LYS A 62 14.45 3.21 -18.82
N ALA A 63 15.46 2.37 -18.63
CA ALA A 63 15.39 1.25 -17.67
C ALA A 63 15.68 1.66 -16.22
N MET A 64 16.28 2.85 -16.02
CA MET A 64 16.59 3.40 -14.71
C MET A 64 15.37 4.13 -14.15
N LEU A 65 14.89 3.68 -13.00
CA LEU A 65 13.70 4.22 -12.32
C LEU A 65 14.01 5.47 -11.50
N GLU A 66 15.08 5.38 -10.72
CA GLU A 66 15.54 6.44 -9.83
C GLU A 66 17.05 6.61 -9.91
N ALA A 67 17.54 7.74 -9.41
CA ALA A 67 18.96 7.94 -9.20
C ALA A 67 19.49 6.89 -8.21
N GLU A 68 20.54 6.17 -8.62
CA GLU A 68 21.24 5.20 -7.77
C GLU A 68 21.95 5.94 -6.63
N THR A 69 21.26 6.11 -5.50
CA THR A 69 21.82 6.73 -4.28
C THR A 69 22.67 5.72 -3.50
N PRO A 70 23.56 6.18 -2.59
CA PRO A 70 24.28 5.27 -1.70
C PRO A 70 23.35 4.34 -0.89
N TYR A 71 22.18 4.86 -0.47
CA TYR A 71 21.17 4.09 0.25
C TYR A 71 20.60 2.96 -0.62
N HIS A 72 20.23 3.28 -1.86
CA HIS A 72 19.73 2.29 -2.83
C HIS A 72 20.78 1.20 -3.13
N LEU A 73 22.02 1.63 -3.43
CA LEU A 73 23.11 0.71 -3.75
C LEU A 73 23.44 -0.23 -2.59
N GLU A 74 23.54 0.30 -1.36
CA GLU A 74 23.84 -0.53 -0.20
C GLU A 74 22.70 -1.51 0.10
N GLY A 75 21.44 -1.06 0.01
CA GLY A 75 20.29 -1.96 0.19
C GLY A 75 20.24 -3.09 -0.83
N LYS A 76 20.39 -2.75 -2.12
CA LYS A 76 20.46 -3.75 -3.21
C LYS A 76 21.57 -4.77 -2.99
N LYS A 77 22.76 -4.31 -2.59
CA LYS A 77 23.92 -5.17 -2.28
C LYS A 77 23.61 -6.11 -1.11
N GLN A 78 23.07 -5.60 0.00
CA GLN A 78 22.73 -6.40 1.16
C GLN A 78 21.66 -7.45 0.83
N LEU A 79 20.62 -7.07 0.07
CA LEU A 79 19.58 -7.99 -0.40
C LEU A 79 20.14 -9.08 -1.32
N TYR A 80 21.04 -8.73 -2.25
CA TYR A 80 21.72 -9.69 -3.12
C TYR A 80 22.47 -10.74 -2.30
N TYR A 81 23.31 -10.31 -1.35
CA TYR A 81 24.08 -11.24 -0.51
C TYR A 81 23.20 -12.04 0.45
N TRP A 82 22.14 -11.44 1.00
CA TRP A 82 21.19 -12.15 1.86
C TRP A 82 20.50 -13.29 1.10
N LEU A 83 20.01 -13.05 -0.12
CA LEU A 83 19.38 -14.09 -0.93
C LEU A 83 20.38 -15.17 -1.37
N LYS A 84 21.59 -14.78 -1.78
CA LYS A 84 22.68 -15.74 -2.09
C LYS A 84 23.08 -16.57 -0.88
N GLY A 85 23.12 -15.97 0.31
CA GLY A 85 23.40 -16.65 1.58
C GLY A 85 22.38 -17.71 1.95
N HIS A 86 21.13 -17.58 1.45
CA HIS A 86 20.09 -18.61 1.53
C HIS A 86 20.12 -19.59 0.34
N SER A 87 21.23 -19.65 -0.39
CA SER A 87 21.43 -20.56 -1.53
C SER A 87 20.42 -20.40 -2.67
N LEU A 88 19.83 -19.21 -2.84
CA LEU A 88 18.93 -18.94 -3.95
C LEU A 88 19.69 -18.59 -5.22
N ASP A 89 19.10 -18.94 -6.36
CA ASP A 89 19.54 -18.44 -7.66
C ASP A 89 19.09 -16.98 -7.80
N VAL A 90 20.06 -16.09 -7.91
CA VAL A 90 19.88 -14.63 -7.90
C VAL A 90 20.74 -14.04 -9.00
N GLY A 91 20.09 -13.37 -9.95
CA GLY A 91 20.69 -12.50 -10.94
C GLY A 91 20.64 -11.05 -10.48
N LEU A 92 21.76 -10.34 -10.60
CA LEU A 92 21.86 -8.91 -10.30
C LEU A 92 21.64 -8.10 -11.58
N GLU A 93 20.69 -7.15 -11.57
CA GLU A 93 20.48 -6.19 -12.66
C GLU A 93 20.36 -6.86 -14.06
N VAL A 94 19.65 -7.97 -14.13
CA VAL A 94 19.48 -8.76 -15.37
C VAL A 94 18.62 -7.99 -16.37
N TYR A 95 19.16 -7.72 -17.56
CA TYR A 95 18.36 -7.12 -18.62
C TYR A 95 17.40 -8.15 -19.24
N LEU A 96 16.12 -7.82 -19.26
CA LEU A 96 15.04 -8.63 -19.80
C LEU A 96 14.60 -8.04 -21.16
N PRO A 97 15.12 -8.55 -22.29
CA PRO A 97 14.97 -7.90 -23.60
C PRO A 97 13.51 -7.86 -24.08
N LEU A 98 12.72 -8.91 -23.82
CA LEU A 98 11.32 -9.01 -24.26
C LEU A 98 10.44 -7.86 -23.75
N ILE A 99 10.78 -7.31 -22.58
CA ILE A 99 10.01 -6.25 -21.91
C ILE A 99 10.81 -4.97 -21.73
N HIS A 100 12.06 -4.94 -22.22
CA HIS A 100 13.03 -3.85 -22.06
C HIS A 100 13.17 -3.35 -20.61
N GLN A 101 13.09 -4.27 -19.64
CA GLN A 101 13.18 -3.97 -18.21
C GLN A 101 14.44 -4.56 -17.60
N ARG A 102 14.81 -4.03 -16.43
CA ARG A 102 15.93 -4.50 -15.63
C ARG A 102 15.53 -4.39 -14.16
N PRO A 103 15.10 -5.49 -13.51
CA PRO A 103 14.87 -5.48 -12.07
C PRO A 103 16.20 -5.29 -11.34
N ASP A 104 16.15 -4.83 -10.10
CA ASP A 104 17.34 -4.78 -9.25
C ASP A 104 17.88 -6.19 -8.99
N LEU A 105 16.98 -7.13 -8.69
CA LEU A 105 17.30 -8.55 -8.50
C LEU A 105 16.27 -9.42 -9.21
N LEU A 106 16.75 -10.46 -9.90
CA LEU A 106 15.92 -11.54 -10.43
C LEU A 106 16.19 -12.80 -9.61
N VAL A 107 15.17 -13.38 -8.99
CA VAL A 107 15.32 -14.45 -8.00
C VAL A 107 14.46 -15.64 -8.37
N ARG A 108 15.02 -16.85 -8.29
CA ARG A 108 14.23 -18.08 -8.36
C ARG A 108 13.92 -18.57 -6.96
N TYR A 109 12.63 -18.70 -6.65
CA TYR A 109 12.14 -19.23 -5.37
C TYR A 109 10.99 -20.20 -5.61
N GLN A 110 11.08 -21.42 -5.07
CA GLN A 110 10.06 -22.48 -5.20
C GLN A 110 9.54 -22.64 -6.65
N GLN A 111 10.48 -22.81 -7.60
CA GLN A 111 10.25 -22.94 -9.06
C GLN A 111 9.71 -21.70 -9.79
N ARG A 112 9.37 -20.62 -9.08
CA ARG A 112 8.88 -19.36 -9.67
C ARG A 112 9.98 -18.32 -9.76
N LEU A 113 9.91 -17.47 -10.79
CA LEU A 113 10.79 -16.32 -10.94
C LEU A 113 10.14 -15.06 -10.36
N TYR A 114 10.93 -14.30 -9.61
CA TYR A 114 10.54 -13.05 -8.99
C TYR A 114 11.47 -11.92 -9.42
N ALA A 115 10.89 -10.78 -9.79
CA ALA A 115 11.61 -9.54 -10.02
C ALA A 115 11.48 -8.67 -8.77
N ILE A 116 12.57 -8.48 -8.02
CA ILE A 116 12.59 -7.57 -6.89
C ILE A 116 13.03 -6.19 -7.38
N GLU A 117 12.23 -5.18 -7.04
CA GLU A 117 12.51 -3.76 -7.28
C GLU A 117 12.67 -3.08 -5.93
N PHE A 118 13.85 -2.52 -5.64
CA PHE A 118 14.12 -1.87 -4.37
C PHE A 118 13.90 -0.35 -4.48
N GLN A 119 12.68 0.11 -4.24
CA GLN A 119 12.30 1.50 -4.56
C GLN A 119 12.47 2.44 -3.35
N CYS A 120 13.45 3.36 -3.40
CA CYS A 120 13.78 4.25 -2.28
C CYS A 120 13.24 5.69 -2.42
N SER A 121 12.78 6.08 -3.60
CA SER A 121 12.22 7.40 -3.90
C SER A 121 10.85 7.32 -4.58
N PRO A 122 10.05 8.41 -4.63
CA PRO A 122 8.80 8.42 -5.37
C PRO A 122 9.01 8.24 -6.87
N ILE A 123 8.18 7.41 -7.51
CA ILE A 123 8.10 7.28 -8.96
C ILE A 123 6.65 7.38 -9.45
N PRO A 124 6.41 7.76 -10.72
CA PRO A 124 5.07 7.81 -11.27
C PRO A 124 4.37 6.45 -11.17
N VAL A 125 3.12 6.46 -10.71
CA VAL A 125 2.27 5.28 -10.62
C VAL A 125 2.20 4.50 -11.94
N SER A 126 2.05 5.22 -13.06
CA SER A 126 1.99 4.64 -14.40
C SER A 126 3.23 3.82 -14.75
N LEU A 127 4.40 4.18 -14.20
CA LEU A 127 5.66 3.48 -14.43
C LEU A 127 5.72 2.17 -13.63
N ILE A 128 5.26 2.16 -12.38
CA ILE A 128 5.14 0.94 -11.57
C ILE A 128 4.16 -0.04 -12.21
N ALA A 129 3.01 0.47 -12.65
CA ALA A 129 1.99 -0.29 -13.37
C ALA A 129 2.55 -0.92 -14.65
N LYS A 130 3.24 -0.12 -15.49
CA LYS A 130 3.87 -0.60 -16.72
C LYS A 130 4.88 -1.71 -16.42
N ARG A 131 5.77 -1.52 -15.44
CA ARG A 131 6.82 -2.49 -15.13
C ARG A 131 6.28 -3.81 -14.58
N SER A 132 5.34 -3.71 -13.65
CA SER A 132 4.70 -4.88 -13.06
C SER A 132 3.98 -5.70 -14.12
N ARG A 133 3.27 -5.04 -15.05
CA ARG A 133 2.63 -5.71 -16.18
C ARG A 133 3.65 -6.41 -17.08
N GLY A 134 4.74 -5.73 -17.44
CA GLY A 134 5.82 -6.34 -18.22
C GLY A 134 6.37 -7.61 -17.56
N TYR A 135 6.60 -7.61 -16.24
CA TYR A 135 7.02 -8.84 -15.56
C TYR A 135 5.98 -9.95 -15.66
N HIS A 136 4.70 -9.65 -15.43
CA HIS A 136 3.62 -10.62 -15.55
C HIS A 136 3.50 -11.21 -16.97
N GLU A 137 3.67 -10.40 -18.01
CA GLU A 137 3.61 -10.82 -19.43
C GLU A 137 4.66 -11.90 -19.77
N VAL A 138 5.80 -11.92 -19.06
CA VAL A 138 6.85 -12.94 -19.23
C VAL A 138 6.89 -13.97 -18.09
N GLY A 139 5.82 -14.09 -17.31
CA GLY A 139 5.70 -15.09 -16.24
C GLY A 139 6.55 -14.81 -15.00
N ILE A 140 7.05 -13.59 -14.84
CA ILE A 140 7.84 -13.15 -13.67
C ILE A 140 6.94 -12.41 -12.69
N SER A 141 7.12 -12.65 -11.40
CA SER A 141 6.30 -12.04 -10.35
C SER A 141 7.01 -10.86 -9.69
N PRO A 142 6.50 -9.63 -9.80
CA PRO A 142 7.14 -8.47 -9.20
C PRO A 142 6.98 -8.46 -7.68
N ILE A 143 8.05 -8.06 -6.98
CA ILE A 143 8.04 -7.70 -5.56
C ILE A 143 8.64 -6.29 -5.46
N TRP A 144 7.79 -5.32 -5.14
CA TRP A 144 8.22 -3.96 -4.86
C TRP A 144 8.56 -3.83 -3.38
N LEU A 145 9.85 -3.72 -3.08
CA LEU A 145 10.38 -3.56 -1.73
C LEU A 145 10.72 -2.08 -1.52
N LEU A 146 10.01 -1.41 -0.61
CA LEU A 146 10.19 0.02 -0.41
C LEU A 146 11.40 0.31 0.51
N GLY A 147 12.11 1.42 0.29
CA GLY A 147 13.17 1.85 1.20
C GLY A 147 12.64 2.16 2.60
N GLY A 148 13.36 1.79 3.67
CA GLY A 148 12.97 2.10 5.05
C GLY A 148 12.79 3.60 5.32
N ASN A 149 13.53 4.45 4.61
CA ASN A 149 13.39 5.91 4.57
C ASN A 149 11.99 6.41 4.12
N ARG A 150 11.18 5.52 3.55
CA ARG A 150 9.80 5.78 3.12
C ARG A 150 8.77 5.56 4.22
N LEU A 151 9.09 4.75 5.22
CA LEU A 151 8.15 4.37 6.27
C LEU A 151 7.90 5.55 7.21
N LYS A 152 6.70 6.13 7.14
CA LYS A 152 6.31 7.29 7.95
C LYS A 152 5.26 6.93 8.98
N ARG A 153 5.68 6.70 10.23
CA ARG A 153 4.78 6.52 11.37
C ARG A 153 4.29 7.88 11.86
N GLN A 154 2.98 8.07 11.94
CA GLN A 154 2.39 9.30 12.47
C GLN A 154 2.12 9.21 13.97
N ARG A 155 1.55 8.07 14.39
CA ARG A 155 1.21 7.76 15.79
C ARG A 155 1.12 6.25 15.96
N SER A 156 0.72 5.78 17.14
CA SER A 156 0.50 4.36 17.38
C SER A 156 -0.40 3.75 16.29
N PHE A 157 0.09 2.67 15.67
CA PHE A 157 -0.55 1.94 14.57
C PHE A 157 -0.97 2.74 13.34
N THR A 158 -0.66 4.04 13.23
CA THR A 158 -1.06 4.89 12.10
C THR A 158 0.15 5.27 11.25
N TYR A 159 0.06 5.01 9.96
CA TYR A 159 1.13 5.20 8.99
C TYR A 159 0.67 6.08 7.84
N SER A 160 1.61 6.85 7.28
CA SER A 160 1.39 7.61 6.06
C SER A 160 1.86 6.79 4.86
N ILE A 161 0.95 6.43 3.96
CA ILE A 161 1.20 5.66 2.74
C ILE A 161 0.82 6.53 1.53
N GLN A 162 1.81 6.92 0.73
CA GLN A 162 1.61 7.78 -0.43
C GLN A 162 1.04 7.01 -1.63
N ALA A 163 0.44 7.73 -2.58
CA ALA A 163 -0.27 7.16 -3.73
C ALA A 163 0.52 6.07 -4.48
N PHE A 164 1.80 6.30 -4.79
CA PHE A 164 2.61 5.30 -5.50
C PHE A 164 2.95 4.06 -4.67
N GLU A 165 2.99 4.18 -3.33
CA GLU A 165 3.25 3.04 -2.45
C GLU A 165 2.07 2.06 -2.48
N TRP A 166 0.88 2.54 -2.86
CA TRP A 166 -0.27 1.66 -3.05
C TRP A 166 -0.12 0.68 -4.22
N HIS A 167 0.84 0.92 -5.11
CA HIS A 167 1.22 -0.03 -6.15
C HIS A 167 2.19 -1.11 -5.66
N ALA A 168 2.83 -0.92 -4.52
CA ALA A 168 3.70 -1.93 -3.94
C ALA A 168 2.93 -2.95 -3.07
N PHE A 169 1.61 -2.86 -2.97
CA PHE A 169 0.82 -3.76 -2.13
C PHE A 169 0.86 -5.20 -2.62
N ARG A 170 0.92 -6.08 -1.63
CA ARG A 170 0.62 -7.49 -1.80
C ARG A 170 -0.71 -7.77 -1.12
N HIS A 171 -1.63 -8.32 -1.89
CA HIS A 171 -2.92 -8.75 -1.41
C HIS A 171 -2.87 -10.25 -1.12
N TYR A 172 -3.17 -10.60 0.12
CA TYR A 172 -3.27 -11.99 0.57
C TYR A 172 -4.70 -12.26 1.04
N PRO A 173 -5.36 -13.32 0.55
CA PRO A 173 -6.69 -13.69 1.01
C PRO A 173 -6.75 -13.93 2.53
N PRO A 174 -7.88 -13.64 3.20
CA PRO A 174 -9.14 -13.14 2.61
C PRO A 174 -9.21 -11.62 2.38
N ASP A 175 -8.37 -10.79 3.01
CA ASP A 175 -8.35 -9.32 2.85
C ASP A 175 -7.12 -8.69 3.56
N ASN A 176 -5.94 -9.31 3.45
CA ASN A 176 -4.72 -8.80 4.09
C ASN A 176 -3.87 -8.03 3.07
N LEU A 177 -3.95 -6.69 3.18
CA LEU A 177 -3.07 -5.78 2.47
C LEU A 177 -1.76 -5.60 3.22
N SER A 178 -0.64 -5.92 2.56
CA SER A 178 0.70 -5.80 3.12
C SER A 178 1.65 -5.00 2.24
N LEU A 179 2.48 -4.16 2.87
CA LEU A 179 3.66 -3.52 2.28
C LEU A 179 4.92 -4.04 2.93
N SER A 180 5.98 -4.09 2.15
CA SER A 180 7.30 -4.53 2.63
C SER A 180 8.31 -3.44 2.40
N TYR A 181 9.12 -3.21 3.42
CA TYR A 181 10.18 -2.24 3.43
C TYR A 181 11.49 -2.90 3.82
N TYR A 182 12.60 -2.32 3.38
CA TYR A 182 13.92 -2.70 3.82
C TYR A 182 14.77 -1.47 4.14
N CYS A 183 15.38 -1.47 5.32
CA CYS A 183 16.26 -0.40 5.77
C CYS A 183 17.73 -0.90 5.77
N PRO A 184 18.58 -0.42 4.85
CA PRO A 184 19.99 -0.84 4.78
C PRO A 184 20.84 -0.38 5.97
N GLU A 185 20.46 0.75 6.58
CA GLU A 185 21.14 1.31 7.75
C GLU A 185 20.88 0.48 9.01
N GLN A 186 19.63 -0.01 9.17
CA GLN A 186 19.24 -0.88 10.28
C GLN A 186 19.38 -2.36 9.96
N GLN A 187 19.75 -2.71 8.71
CA GLN A 187 19.77 -4.07 8.17
C GLN A 187 18.54 -4.88 8.59
N SER A 188 17.35 -4.34 8.35
CA SER A 188 16.11 -4.99 8.77
C SER A 188 15.00 -4.84 7.74
N PHE A 189 14.18 -5.87 7.66
CA PHE A 189 12.90 -5.83 6.97
C PHE A 189 11.83 -5.27 7.89
N VAL A 190 10.91 -4.51 7.30
CA VAL A 190 9.69 -4.07 7.96
C VAL A 190 8.50 -4.49 7.11
N PHE A 191 7.60 -5.26 7.70
CA PHE A 191 6.35 -5.69 7.10
C PHE A 191 5.21 -4.92 7.74
N LEU A 192 4.53 -4.11 6.94
CA LEU A 192 3.35 -3.38 7.34
C LEU A 192 2.13 -4.17 6.87
N GLN A 193 1.39 -4.78 7.79
CA GLN A 193 0.34 -5.76 7.51
C GLN A 193 -1.04 -5.27 7.99
N HIS A 194 -2.11 -5.91 7.52
CA HIS A 194 -3.49 -5.56 7.84
C HIS A 194 -3.80 -4.08 7.58
N ILE A 195 -3.26 -3.55 6.47
CA ILE A 195 -3.38 -2.13 6.16
C ILE A 195 -4.84 -1.76 5.92
N THR A 196 -5.35 -0.88 6.78
CA THR A 196 -6.76 -0.44 6.84
C THR A 196 -6.79 1.08 6.64
N PRO A 197 -6.93 1.58 5.39
CA PRO A 197 -6.90 3.01 5.09
C PRO A 197 -7.99 3.82 5.79
N ILE A 198 -7.59 4.94 6.39
CA ILE A 198 -8.44 5.94 7.03
C ILE A 198 -8.79 7.04 6.01
N SER A 199 -7.82 7.40 5.15
CA SER A 199 -7.93 8.42 4.11
C SER A 199 -7.02 8.08 2.92
N ALA A 200 -6.84 9.02 2.00
CA ALA A 200 -5.95 8.87 0.85
C ALA A 200 -4.52 8.49 1.27
N THR A 201 -4.02 9.08 2.35
CA THR A 201 -2.62 8.91 2.78
C THR A 201 -2.45 8.29 4.15
N ARG A 202 -3.50 8.16 4.97
CA ARG A 202 -3.39 7.65 6.34
C ARG A 202 -4.00 6.28 6.43
N SER A 203 -3.32 5.34 7.06
CA SER A 203 -3.81 3.97 7.28
C SER A 203 -3.49 3.48 8.67
N LEU A 204 -4.38 2.66 9.23
CA LEU A 204 -4.02 1.79 10.35
C LEU A 204 -3.28 0.57 9.80
N ALA A 205 -2.30 0.06 10.55
CA ALA A 205 -1.61 -1.17 10.20
C ALA A 205 -0.87 -1.75 11.41
N THR A 206 -0.56 -3.05 11.31
CA THR A 206 0.35 -3.72 12.24
C THR A 206 1.75 -3.74 11.64
N LEU A 207 2.74 -3.31 12.41
CA LEU A 207 4.14 -3.32 11.99
C LEU A 207 4.85 -4.50 12.62
N GLN A 208 5.50 -5.30 11.78
CA GLN A 208 6.45 -6.33 12.17
C GLN A 208 7.81 -5.96 11.62
N GLN A 209 8.83 -5.93 12.47
CA GLN A 209 10.21 -5.69 12.07
C GLN A 209 11.04 -6.94 12.36
N SER A 210 11.92 -7.31 11.43
CA SER A 210 12.83 -8.44 11.60
C SER A 210 14.23 -8.06 11.10
N PRO A 211 15.30 -8.28 11.90
CA PRO A 211 16.67 -8.15 11.43
C PRO A 211 16.94 -9.05 10.21
N LEU A 212 17.82 -8.61 9.31
CA LEU A 212 18.17 -9.34 8.08
C LEU A 212 18.64 -10.77 8.37
N GLN A 213 19.41 -10.95 9.45
CA GLN A 213 19.96 -12.24 9.86
C GLN A 213 18.90 -13.22 10.39
N ALA A 214 17.78 -12.69 10.91
CA ALA A 214 16.67 -13.48 11.42
C ALA A 214 15.54 -13.67 10.39
N THR A 215 15.60 -12.95 9.26
CA THR A 215 14.55 -12.99 8.23
C THR A 215 14.82 -14.13 7.24
N GLN A 216 13.83 -14.99 7.03
CA GLN A 216 13.88 -16.06 6.04
C GLN A 216 13.31 -15.58 4.70
N PRO A 217 13.76 -16.14 3.56
CA PRO A 217 13.18 -15.81 2.26
C PRO A 217 11.66 -16.00 2.21
N ALA A 218 11.12 -16.99 2.92
CA ALA A 218 9.68 -17.23 3.02
C ALA A 218 8.91 -15.98 3.51
N ASP A 219 9.47 -15.20 4.44
CA ASP A 219 8.85 -13.95 4.94
C ASP A 219 8.67 -12.90 3.83
N LEU A 220 9.57 -12.91 2.83
CA LEU A 220 9.50 -12.02 1.68
C LEU A 220 8.69 -12.59 0.52
N PHE A 221 8.68 -13.90 0.29
CA PHE A 221 8.03 -14.49 -0.90
C PHE A 221 6.63 -15.05 -0.66
N GLN A 222 6.29 -15.38 0.59
CA GLN A 222 5.04 -16.03 0.95
C GLN A 222 4.13 -15.11 1.77
N GLN A 223 2.90 -15.57 2.00
CA GLN A 223 1.96 -14.90 2.89
C GLN A 223 2.51 -14.95 4.33
N PRO A 224 2.55 -13.81 5.04
CA PRO A 224 2.97 -13.80 6.43
C PRO A 224 2.02 -14.62 7.32
N ALA A 225 2.55 -15.17 8.41
CA ALA A 225 1.75 -15.81 9.46
C ALA A 225 0.67 -14.83 10.00
N GLN A 226 -0.37 -15.36 10.65
CA GLN A 226 -1.43 -14.50 11.20
C GLN A 226 -0.86 -13.55 12.25
N VAL A 227 -0.89 -12.25 11.96
CA VAL A 227 -0.47 -11.18 12.88
C VAL A 227 -1.72 -10.56 13.52
N PRO A 228 -1.67 -10.09 14.78
CA PRO A 228 -2.79 -9.39 15.39
C PRO A 228 -3.26 -8.19 14.57
N THR A 229 -4.58 -8.04 14.43
CA THR A 229 -5.17 -6.88 13.77
C THR A 229 -5.32 -5.71 14.74
N VAL A 230 -5.36 -4.48 14.21
CA VAL A 230 -5.57 -3.24 14.98
C VAL A 230 -6.97 -2.67 14.77
N LYS A 231 -7.94 -3.51 14.38
CA LYS A 231 -9.31 -3.10 14.03
C LYS A 231 -10.05 -2.41 15.17
N GLN A 232 -9.76 -2.76 16.42
CA GLN A 232 -10.27 -2.09 17.62
C GLN A 232 -9.97 -0.58 17.64
N LYS A 233 -8.84 -0.14 17.05
CA LYS A 233 -8.49 1.28 16.92
C LYS A 233 -9.40 2.03 15.96
N TRP A 234 -10.24 1.36 15.18
CA TRP A 234 -11.17 2.00 14.25
C TRP A 234 -12.25 2.82 14.96
N LEU A 235 -12.69 2.42 16.16
CA LEU A 235 -13.64 3.21 16.94
C LEU A 235 -13.05 4.57 17.35
N GLU A 236 -11.74 4.63 17.64
CA GLU A 236 -11.05 5.90 17.89
C GLU A 236 -11.05 6.79 16.64
N ILE A 237 -10.93 6.20 15.45
CA ILE A 237 -11.01 6.92 14.16
C ILE A 237 -12.41 7.49 13.95
N LYS A 238 -13.48 6.69 14.12
CA LYS A 238 -14.86 7.19 14.02
C LYS A 238 -15.13 8.30 15.03
N LYS A 239 -14.68 8.12 16.28
CA LYS A 239 -14.76 9.15 17.33
C LYS A 239 -14.13 10.46 16.88
N HIS A 240 -12.95 10.41 16.26
CA HIS A 240 -12.32 11.60 15.67
C HIS A 240 -13.16 12.21 14.55
N TRP A 241 -13.71 11.43 13.63
CA TRP A 241 -14.56 11.98 12.55
C TRP A 241 -15.82 12.68 13.08
N ARG A 242 -16.40 12.20 14.18
CA ARG A 242 -17.54 12.85 14.84
C ARG A 242 -17.17 14.12 15.60
N TYR A 243 -15.93 14.26 16.08
CA TYR A 243 -15.49 15.45 16.80
C TYR A 243 -14.80 16.50 15.95
N GLN A 244 -14.25 16.09 14.80
CA GLN A 244 -13.34 16.94 14.04
C GLN A 244 -14.01 18.28 13.74
N HIS A 245 -13.34 19.40 14.03
CA HIS A 245 -13.82 20.74 13.64
C HIS A 245 -13.51 21.01 12.15
N PRO A 246 -14.18 22.00 11.51
CA PRO A 246 -13.94 22.30 10.11
C PRO A 246 -12.48 22.68 9.90
N PHE A 247 -11.85 22.16 8.85
CA PHE A 247 -10.54 22.65 8.46
C PHE A 247 -10.65 24.08 7.93
N SER A 248 -9.63 24.90 8.18
CA SER A 248 -9.56 26.28 7.65
C SER A 248 -9.62 26.33 6.11
N TYR A 249 -9.23 25.24 5.43
CA TYR A 249 -9.34 25.07 3.98
C TYR A 249 -10.22 23.85 3.68
N ARG A 250 -11.38 24.09 3.05
CA ARG A 250 -12.35 23.04 2.72
C ARG A 250 -12.02 22.42 1.37
N SER A 251 -11.84 21.10 1.36
CA SER A 251 -11.72 20.34 0.10
C SER A 251 -13.06 20.31 -0.64
N ARG A 252 -13.04 20.08 -1.97
CA ARG A 252 -14.25 19.87 -2.79
C ARG A 252 -15.15 18.77 -2.22
N LEU A 253 -14.55 17.69 -1.73
CA LEU A 253 -15.26 16.57 -1.10
C LEU A 253 -15.96 16.99 0.21
N GLU A 254 -15.26 17.73 1.07
CA GLU A 254 -15.82 18.21 2.34
C GLU A 254 -16.95 19.22 2.10
N ALA A 255 -16.79 20.14 1.14
CA ALA A 255 -17.84 21.08 0.78
C ALA A 255 -19.11 20.38 0.29
N TYR A 256 -18.96 19.39 -0.60
CA TYR A 256 -20.09 18.57 -1.06
C TYR A 256 -20.74 17.81 0.09
N PHE A 257 -19.96 17.22 1.00
CA PHE A 257 -20.48 16.47 2.13
C PHE A 257 -21.30 17.34 3.08
N LEU A 258 -20.85 18.57 3.37
CA LEU A 258 -21.61 19.51 4.18
C LEU A 258 -22.93 19.91 3.52
N GLN A 259 -22.92 20.11 2.19
CA GLN A 259 -24.14 20.38 1.43
C GLN A 259 -25.09 19.19 1.44
N LEU A 260 -24.56 17.96 1.30
CA LEU A 260 -25.33 16.73 1.42
C LEU A 260 -26.02 16.69 2.79
N LEU A 261 -25.28 16.81 3.89
CA LEU A 261 -25.87 16.76 5.23
C LEU A 261 -26.90 17.87 5.47
N TYR A 262 -26.65 19.07 4.97
CA TYR A 262 -27.59 20.19 5.05
C TYR A 262 -28.94 19.88 4.38
N ARG A 263 -28.94 19.25 3.19
CA ARG A 263 -30.18 18.85 2.50
C ARG A 263 -31.06 17.89 3.31
N TYR A 264 -30.44 17.07 4.15
CA TYR A 264 -31.15 16.12 5.04
C TYR A 264 -31.30 16.66 6.47
N SER A 265 -31.01 17.94 6.70
CA SER A 265 -31.06 18.58 8.03
C SER A 265 -30.23 17.84 9.09
N LEU A 266 -29.11 17.25 8.68
CA LEU A 266 -28.20 16.52 9.55
C LEU A 266 -27.03 17.39 10.01
N SER A 267 -26.69 17.28 11.30
CA SER A 267 -25.43 17.83 11.80
C SER A 267 -24.25 16.99 11.33
N ARG A 268 -23.11 17.64 11.08
CA ARG A 268 -21.86 17.00 10.62
C ARG A 268 -21.44 15.81 11.47
N ASN A 269 -21.61 15.94 12.79
CA ASN A 269 -21.12 14.97 13.77
C ASN A 269 -22.05 13.75 13.90
N LEU A 270 -23.24 13.85 13.31
CA LEU A 270 -24.36 12.91 13.46
C LEU A 270 -24.68 12.20 12.13
N PHE A 271 -23.68 12.02 11.26
CA PHE A 271 -23.84 11.17 10.08
C PHE A 271 -24.28 9.75 10.49
N PRO A 272 -24.98 9.02 9.59
CA PRO A 272 -25.58 7.72 9.90
C PRO A 272 -24.58 6.73 10.50
N VAL A 273 -25.01 5.95 11.49
CA VAL A 273 -24.10 5.01 12.18
C VAL A 273 -23.62 3.88 11.27
N GLU A 274 -24.38 3.57 10.21
CA GLU A 274 -24.02 2.61 9.16
C GLU A 274 -22.90 3.11 8.23
N ALA A 275 -22.46 4.36 8.35
CA ALA A 275 -21.33 4.90 7.59
C ALA A 275 -20.03 4.93 8.41
N GLY A 276 -18.90 4.94 7.69
CA GLY A 276 -17.56 5.04 8.25
C GLY A 276 -16.97 3.69 8.67
N TRP A 277 -17.29 2.60 8.00
CA TRP A 277 -16.80 1.26 8.33
C TRP A 277 -15.84 0.72 7.26
N PRO A 278 -14.81 -0.07 7.65
CA PRO A 278 -13.86 -0.66 6.72
C PRO A 278 -14.47 -1.94 6.11
N SER A 279 -15.51 -1.78 5.29
CA SER A 279 -16.18 -2.89 4.61
C SER A 279 -15.22 -3.61 3.64
N PRO A 280 -15.48 -4.86 3.23
CA PRO A 280 -14.65 -5.56 2.26
C PRO A 280 -14.35 -4.70 1.02
N HIS A 281 -13.10 -4.75 0.55
CA HIS A 281 -12.60 -3.98 -0.60
C HIS A 281 -12.72 -2.44 -0.52
N TYR A 282 -13.13 -1.84 0.60
CA TYR A 282 -13.36 -0.39 0.67
C TYR A 282 -12.12 0.47 0.35
N TYR A 283 -10.93 -0.12 0.47
CA TYR A 283 -9.64 0.49 0.18
C TYR A 283 -9.48 0.98 -1.27
N TYR A 284 -10.34 0.56 -2.21
CA TYR A 284 -10.40 1.12 -3.56
C TYR A 284 -10.79 2.60 -3.61
N PHE A 285 -11.40 3.14 -2.56
CA PHE A 285 -11.65 4.57 -2.43
C PHE A 285 -10.49 5.27 -1.71
N GLU A 286 -10.07 6.42 -2.23
CA GLU A 286 -9.16 7.32 -1.50
C GLU A 286 -9.90 8.11 -0.43
N ALA A 287 -11.17 8.44 -0.71
CA ALA A 287 -12.03 9.15 0.20
C ALA A 287 -12.26 8.34 1.50
N PRO A 288 -12.18 8.97 2.68
CA PRO A 288 -12.58 8.32 3.93
C PRO A 288 -13.97 7.68 3.81
N PRO A 289 -14.18 6.48 4.39
CA PRO A 289 -15.40 5.71 4.16
C PRO A 289 -16.68 6.42 4.60
N TYR A 290 -16.62 7.26 5.64
CA TYR A 290 -17.80 8.00 6.11
C TYR A 290 -18.35 8.98 5.07
N TYR A 291 -17.54 9.46 4.10
CA TYR A 291 -18.03 10.33 3.03
C TYR A 291 -18.91 9.58 2.04
N TRP A 292 -18.34 8.60 1.35
CA TRP A 292 -19.04 7.92 0.25
C TRP A 292 -20.11 6.93 0.77
N GLN A 293 -19.92 6.34 1.95
CA GLN A 293 -20.94 5.49 2.55
C GLN A 293 -22.16 6.30 2.99
N THR A 294 -21.97 7.48 3.59
CA THR A 294 -23.09 8.39 3.90
C THR A 294 -23.82 8.85 2.64
N PHE A 295 -23.07 9.17 1.58
CA PHE A 295 -23.65 9.48 0.27
C PHE A 295 -24.54 8.34 -0.24
N LEU A 296 -24.04 7.10 -0.27
CA LEU A 296 -24.83 5.96 -0.73
C LEU A 296 -26.08 5.73 0.14
N LEU A 297 -25.96 5.85 1.47
CA LEU A 297 -27.10 5.70 2.36
C LEU A 297 -28.19 6.73 2.05
N LEU A 298 -27.84 8.01 2.00
CA LEU A 298 -28.81 9.10 1.86
C LEU A 298 -29.35 9.25 0.43
N GLU A 299 -28.48 9.25 -0.58
CA GLU A 299 -28.86 9.56 -1.98
C GLU A 299 -29.23 8.33 -2.81
N CYS A 300 -29.02 7.12 -2.28
CA CYS A 300 -29.29 5.89 -3.03
C CYS A 300 -30.21 4.94 -2.28
N LEU A 301 -29.81 4.53 -1.08
CA LEU A 301 -30.42 3.39 -0.39
C LEU A 301 -31.71 3.79 0.34
N GLU A 302 -31.76 4.96 0.98
CA GLU A 302 -32.98 5.42 1.68
C GLU A 302 -34.15 5.74 0.72
N HIS A 303 -33.86 5.99 -0.56
CA HIS A 303 -34.89 6.15 -1.59
C HIS A 303 -35.51 4.82 -2.05
N GLN A 304 -34.91 3.67 -1.71
CA GLN A 304 -35.47 2.37 -2.09
C GLN A 304 -36.60 1.99 -1.13
N PRO A 305 -37.82 1.67 -1.61
CA PRO A 305 -38.90 1.28 -0.73
C PRO A 305 -38.54 0.07 0.14
N LEU A 306 -39.03 0.05 1.37
CA LEU A 306 -38.93 -1.12 2.21
C LEU A 306 -39.57 -2.31 1.48
N SER A 307 -38.91 -3.46 1.52
CA SER A 307 -39.36 -4.68 0.86
C SER A 307 -39.25 -4.80 -0.66
N ASN A 308 -38.85 -3.75 -1.37
CA ASN A 308 -38.54 -3.85 -2.79
C ASN A 308 -37.07 -4.26 -3.02
N THR A 309 -36.85 -5.09 -4.03
CA THR A 309 -35.50 -5.50 -4.42
C THR A 309 -34.85 -4.49 -5.35
N PHE A 310 -33.58 -4.19 -5.13
CA PHE A 310 -32.72 -3.42 -6.02
C PHE A 310 -31.42 -4.18 -6.31
N THR A 311 -30.66 -3.71 -7.31
CA THR A 311 -29.45 -4.40 -7.79
C THR A 311 -28.17 -3.63 -7.45
N LEU A 312 -27.03 -4.33 -7.40
CA LEU A 312 -25.70 -3.70 -7.31
C LEU A 312 -25.46 -2.68 -8.42
N GLN A 313 -25.94 -2.98 -9.63
CA GLN A 313 -25.81 -2.09 -10.79
C GLN A 313 -26.52 -0.75 -10.56
N MET A 314 -27.70 -0.76 -9.93
CA MET A 314 -28.43 0.47 -9.59
C MET A 314 -27.62 1.34 -8.62
N VAL A 315 -27.07 0.74 -7.55
CA VAL A 315 -26.24 1.45 -6.57
C VAL A 315 -24.96 1.99 -7.21
N SER A 316 -24.35 1.21 -8.10
CA SER A 316 -23.15 1.60 -8.83
C SER A 316 -23.42 2.78 -9.78
N ARG A 317 -24.58 2.80 -10.46
CA ARG A 317 -25.00 3.94 -11.30
C ARG A 317 -25.23 5.22 -10.49
N CYS A 318 -25.67 5.11 -9.24
CA CYS A 318 -25.84 6.28 -8.37
C CYS A 318 -24.51 6.98 -8.06
N ILE A 319 -23.45 6.23 -7.75
CA ILE A 319 -22.14 6.79 -7.41
C ILE A 319 -21.24 7.08 -8.62
N GLN A 320 -21.49 6.42 -9.77
CA GLN A 320 -20.65 6.52 -10.96
C GLN A 320 -20.37 7.96 -11.45
N PRO A 321 -21.34 8.89 -11.53
CA PRO A 321 -21.07 10.27 -11.94
C PRO A 321 -20.06 10.99 -11.02
N TYR A 322 -20.08 10.67 -9.73
CA TYR A 322 -19.18 11.23 -8.72
C TYR A 322 -17.80 10.59 -8.73
N MET A 323 -17.68 9.35 -9.24
CA MET A 323 -16.39 8.75 -9.57
C MET A 323 -15.78 9.43 -10.80
N LEU A 324 -16.58 9.61 -11.85
CA LEU A 324 -16.12 10.17 -13.14
C LEU A 324 -15.70 11.64 -13.02
N ASN A 325 -16.38 12.42 -12.20
CA ASN A 325 -16.06 13.84 -12.00
C ASN A 325 -14.95 14.09 -10.93
N GLY A 326 -14.38 13.02 -10.37
CA GLY A 326 -13.30 13.07 -9.39
C GLY A 326 -13.70 13.52 -7.98
N LEU A 327 -14.99 13.56 -7.64
CA LEU A 327 -15.42 13.82 -6.26
C LEU A 327 -15.00 12.67 -5.34
N PHE A 328 -15.24 11.43 -5.78
CA PHE A 328 -14.73 10.23 -5.15
C PHE A 328 -13.59 9.65 -5.99
N SER A 329 -12.36 9.91 -5.56
CA SER A 329 -11.18 9.41 -6.25
C SER A 329 -10.98 7.91 -6.03
N ARG A 330 -10.67 7.19 -7.11
CA ARG A 330 -10.25 5.79 -7.08
C ARG A 330 -8.77 5.72 -6.68
N ARG A 331 -8.48 4.88 -5.69
CA ARG A 331 -7.13 4.49 -5.34
C ARG A 331 -6.55 3.60 -6.44
N GLN A 332 -5.41 4.01 -6.99
CA GLN A 332 -4.73 3.23 -8.01
C GLN A 332 -3.96 2.08 -7.32
N ILE A 333 -4.29 0.84 -7.69
CA ILE A 333 -3.63 -0.41 -7.28
C ILE A 333 -3.58 -1.35 -8.49
N HIS A 334 -2.78 -2.42 -8.43
CA HIS A 334 -2.57 -3.32 -9.58
C HIS A 334 -3.75 -4.22 -9.95
N GLU A 335 -4.74 -4.37 -9.06
CA GLU A 335 -5.89 -5.24 -9.30
C GLU A 335 -6.86 -4.62 -10.33
N GLU A 336 -7.33 -5.45 -11.26
CA GLU A 336 -8.34 -5.05 -12.25
C GLU A 336 -9.70 -4.76 -11.59
N ALA A 337 -9.96 -5.41 -10.46
CA ALA A 337 -11.12 -5.13 -9.63
C ALA A 337 -11.19 -3.63 -9.29
N GLY A 338 -12.40 -3.08 -9.40
CA GLY A 338 -12.65 -1.65 -9.32
C GLY A 338 -13.38 -1.24 -8.05
N TRP A 339 -13.70 0.05 -7.98
CA TRP A 339 -14.55 0.64 -6.95
C TRP A 339 -15.93 -0.03 -6.83
N ILE A 340 -16.40 -0.74 -7.86
CA ILE A 340 -17.63 -1.55 -7.81
C ILE A 340 -17.51 -2.68 -6.76
N GLN A 341 -16.34 -3.29 -6.58
CA GLN A 341 -16.12 -4.30 -5.53
C GLN A 341 -16.22 -3.69 -4.12
N ALA A 342 -15.77 -2.44 -3.94
CA ALA A 342 -15.95 -1.71 -2.70
C ALA A 342 -17.43 -1.43 -2.40
N VAL A 343 -18.22 -1.07 -3.43
CA VAL A 343 -19.68 -0.91 -3.29
C VAL A 343 -20.33 -2.24 -2.93
N LYS A 344 -19.99 -3.34 -3.64
CA LYS A 344 -20.48 -4.68 -3.33
C LYS A 344 -20.13 -5.11 -1.92
N GLY A 345 -18.87 -4.92 -1.50
CA GLY A 345 -18.41 -5.23 -0.15
C GLY A 345 -19.15 -4.43 0.92
N TYR A 346 -19.48 -3.17 0.65
CA TYR A 346 -20.32 -2.36 1.54
C TYR A 346 -21.75 -2.87 1.63
N LEU A 347 -22.40 -3.22 0.50
CA LEU A 347 -23.74 -3.81 0.52
C LEU A 347 -23.77 -5.15 1.28
N SER A 348 -22.75 -5.99 1.09
CA SER A 348 -22.59 -7.23 1.86
C SER A 348 -22.44 -6.96 3.36
N TRP A 349 -21.65 -5.95 3.73
CA TRP A 349 -21.51 -5.54 5.13
C TRP A 349 -22.83 -4.99 5.71
N LEU A 350 -23.58 -4.21 4.93
CA LEU A 350 -24.91 -3.74 5.30
C LEU A 350 -25.91 -4.89 5.52
N CYS A 351 -25.75 -6.02 4.82
CA CYS A 351 -26.52 -7.23 5.10
C CYS A 351 -26.14 -7.86 6.45
N GLN A 352 -24.83 -7.91 6.76
CA GLN A 352 -24.34 -8.47 8.02
C GLN A 352 -24.86 -7.72 9.25
N ILE A 353 -25.05 -6.40 9.13
CA ILE A 353 -25.60 -5.57 10.22
C ILE A 353 -27.14 -5.44 10.18
N GLY A 354 -27.82 -6.18 9.31
CA GLY A 354 -29.28 -6.20 9.20
C GLY A 354 -29.91 -4.89 8.73
N TYR A 355 -29.17 -4.06 7.98
CA TYR A 355 -29.77 -2.91 7.27
C TYR A 355 -30.37 -3.36 5.93
N LEU A 356 -29.68 -4.26 5.23
CA LEU A 356 -30.15 -4.92 4.01
C LEU A 356 -30.41 -6.42 4.25
N GLU A 357 -31.20 -7.01 3.36
CA GLU A 357 -31.36 -8.45 3.20
C GLU A 357 -30.85 -8.87 1.82
N GLN A 358 -30.15 -10.00 1.74
CA GLN A 358 -29.73 -10.58 0.47
C GLN A 358 -30.94 -11.24 -0.19
N ALA A 359 -31.33 -10.77 -1.38
CA ALA A 359 -32.51 -11.24 -2.12
C ALA A 359 -32.14 -12.01 -3.42
N GLY A 360 -30.91 -12.51 -3.51
CA GLY A 360 -30.35 -13.21 -4.67
C GLY A 360 -28.97 -12.68 -5.07
N VAL A 361 -28.40 -13.17 -6.18
CA VAL A 361 -27.08 -12.73 -6.66
C VAL A 361 -27.12 -11.23 -7.00
N GLU A 362 -26.31 -10.44 -6.28
CA GLU A 362 -26.20 -8.98 -6.45
C GLU A 362 -27.54 -8.23 -6.35
N ARG A 363 -28.49 -8.83 -5.63
CA ARG A 363 -29.83 -8.29 -5.35
C ARG A 363 -30.03 -8.14 -3.85
N PHE A 364 -30.58 -7.00 -3.47
CA PHE A 364 -30.71 -6.60 -2.07
C PHE A 364 -32.09 -6.01 -1.83
N LYS A 365 -32.57 -6.13 -0.60
CA LYS A 365 -33.81 -5.52 -0.12
C LYS A 365 -33.49 -4.67 1.10
N ARG A 366 -34.07 -3.48 1.20
CA ARG A 366 -33.95 -2.65 2.41
C ARG A 366 -34.86 -3.19 3.51
N ALA A 367 -34.28 -3.53 4.66
CA ALA A 367 -34.99 -4.12 5.80
C ALA A 367 -35.49 -3.05 6.80
N ARG A 368 -34.76 -1.94 6.92
CA ARG A 368 -35.07 -0.83 7.83
C ARG A 368 -34.50 0.49 7.31
N ASN A 369 -34.94 1.59 7.91
CA ASN A 369 -34.33 2.90 7.69
C ASN A 369 -32.97 2.99 8.40
N ILE A 370 -32.14 3.93 7.95
CA ILE A 370 -30.86 4.25 8.60
C ILE A 370 -31.06 4.79 10.02
N VAL A 371 -30.05 4.62 10.87
CA VAL A 371 -30.07 5.18 12.23
C VAL A 371 -29.27 6.48 12.27
N ILE A 372 -29.99 7.58 12.49
CA ILE A 372 -29.41 8.90 12.74
C ILE A 372 -29.33 9.12 14.26
N PRO A 373 -28.13 9.30 14.84
CA PRO A 373 -28.00 9.61 16.25
C PRO A 373 -28.49 11.04 16.54
N ARG A 374 -29.10 11.25 17.71
CA ARG A 374 -29.59 12.56 18.17
C ARG A 374 -28.51 13.37 18.87
N THR A 375 -27.62 12.70 19.58
CA THR A 375 -26.48 13.32 20.28
C THR A 375 -25.17 12.63 19.94
N ILE A 376 -24.06 13.29 20.27
CA ILE A 376 -22.71 12.74 20.06
C ILE A 376 -22.49 11.52 20.97
N GLU A 377 -23.00 11.54 22.19
CA GLU A 377 -22.93 10.43 23.15
C GLU A 377 -23.70 9.21 22.63
N GLU A 378 -24.90 9.43 22.09
CA GLU A 378 -25.67 8.37 21.45
C GLU A 378 -24.91 7.80 20.24
N ALA A 379 -24.29 8.66 19.44
CA ALA A 379 -23.50 8.26 18.29
C ALA A 379 -22.32 7.35 18.69
N PHE A 380 -21.63 7.62 19.80
CA PHE A 380 -20.56 6.74 20.29
C PHE A 380 -21.05 5.41 20.81
N ARG A 381 -22.17 5.42 21.55
CA ARG A 381 -22.78 4.18 22.05
C ARG A 381 -23.18 3.27 20.89
N LEU A 382 -23.80 3.84 19.86
CA LEU A 382 -24.18 3.09 18.66
C LEU A 382 -22.95 2.63 17.87
N ASP A 383 -21.95 3.48 17.66
CA ASP A 383 -20.70 3.08 16.99
C ASP A 383 -20.02 1.92 17.73
N ALA A 384 -19.94 1.96 19.07
CA ALA A 384 -19.36 0.87 19.85
C ALA A 384 -20.15 -0.44 19.69
N ALA A 385 -21.49 -0.36 19.74
CA ALA A 385 -22.36 -1.54 19.56
C ALA A 385 -22.18 -2.18 18.17
N TYR A 386 -22.11 -1.37 17.11
CA TYR A 386 -21.83 -1.86 15.76
C TYR A 386 -20.39 -2.37 15.62
N GLY A 387 -19.42 -1.70 16.25
CA GLY A 387 -18.02 -2.11 16.25
C GLY A 387 -17.82 -3.51 16.82
N ARG A 388 -18.50 -3.84 17.93
CA ARG A 388 -18.48 -5.20 18.51
C ARG A 388 -18.99 -6.25 17.52
N LYS A 389 -20.11 -5.99 16.85
CA LYS A 389 -20.65 -6.86 15.79
C LYS A 389 -19.70 -6.99 14.59
N CYS A 390 -19.08 -5.89 14.16
CA CYS A 390 -18.24 -5.84 12.97
C CYS A 390 -16.86 -6.48 13.15
N PHE A 391 -16.28 -6.33 14.33
CA PHE A 391 -14.91 -6.76 14.61
C PHE A 391 -14.85 -8.03 15.46
N LYS A 392 -16.00 -8.59 15.86
CA LYS A 392 -16.09 -9.72 16.80
C LYS A 392 -15.26 -9.46 18.06
N LEU A 393 -15.29 -8.22 18.55
CA LEU A 393 -14.63 -7.87 19.80
C LEU A 393 -15.45 -8.49 20.93
N GLU A 394 -14.83 -9.39 21.69
CA GLU A 394 -15.41 -9.87 22.95
C GLU A 394 -15.60 -8.66 23.89
N ASP A 395 -16.65 -8.70 24.71
CA ASP A 395 -16.90 -7.69 25.73
C ASP A 395 -15.79 -7.80 26.80
N GLU A 396 -14.65 -7.15 26.56
CA GLU A 396 -13.68 -6.87 27.63
C GLU A 396 -14.35 -5.88 28.59
N ALA A 397 -14.88 -6.45 29.67
CA ALA A 397 -15.41 -5.74 30.81
C ALA A 397 -14.44 -4.67 31.30
N GLU A 398 -15.01 -3.57 31.75
CA GLU A 398 -14.38 -2.50 32.51
C GLU A 398 -13.35 -3.07 33.50
N ASN A 399 -12.07 -2.88 33.20
CA ASN A 399 -11.04 -2.86 34.22
C ASN A 399 -10.16 -1.63 33.97
N SER A 400 -10.49 -0.58 34.72
CA SER A 400 -9.60 0.50 35.08
C SER A 400 -8.31 -0.10 35.66
N GLY A 401 -7.26 -0.11 34.85
CA GLY A 401 -5.91 -0.46 35.27
C GLY A 401 -4.96 0.59 34.75
N ASP A 402 -4.57 1.50 35.64
CA ASP A 402 -3.49 2.47 35.47
C ASP A 402 -2.27 1.79 34.84
N ASN A 403 -2.00 2.10 33.57
CA ASN A 403 -0.74 1.73 32.94
C ASN A 403 0.13 2.97 32.84
N LYS A 404 0.94 3.16 33.89
CA LYS A 404 1.99 4.17 33.98
C LYS A 404 2.88 4.10 32.74
N GLY A 405 3.08 5.26 32.14
CA GLY A 405 3.77 5.43 30.86
C GLY A 405 5.15 4.81 30.83
N ILE A 406 5.39 4.01 29.78
CA ILE A 406 6.75 3.72 29.34
C ILE A 406 7.27 4.96 28.63
N ASN A 407 8.33 5.49 29.22
CA ASN A 407 8.98 6.75 28.89
C ASN A 407 9.45 6.77 27.43
N SER A 408 8.90 7.71 26.67
CA SER A 408 9.26 8.02 25.30
C SER A 408 10.63 8.71 25.24
N LYS A 409 11.71 7.94 25.09
CA LYS A 409 12.98 8.45 24.54
C LYS A 409 13.65 7.40 23.65
N LYS A 410 13.35 7.49 22.36
CA LYS A 410 14.23 7.29 21.18
C LYS A 410 13.38 6.86 19.99
N ALA A 411 12.80 7.84 19.32
CA ALA A 411 12.32 7.69 17.94
C ALA A 411 12.43 9.07 17.27
N ASN A 412 13.67 9.44 16.96
CA ASN A 412 14.00 10.18 15.75
C ASN A 412 15.11 9.34 15.12
N ILE A 413 14.76 8.66 14.02
CA ILE A 413 15.54 8.05 12.92
C ILE A 413 14.70 6.91 12.37
#